data_AF-E2CD25-F1
#
_entry.id   AF-E2CD25-F1
#
_cell.length_a   1.000
_cell.length_b   1.000
_cell.length_c   1.000
_cell.angle_alpha   90.00
_cell.angle_beta   90.00
_cell.angle_gamma   90.00
#
_symmetry.space_group_name_H-M   'P 1'
#
loop_
_entity.id
_entity.type
_entity.pdbx_description
1 polymer ?
#
loop_
_entity_poly.entity_id
_entity_poly.type
_entity_poly.pdbx_seq_one_letter_code
_entity_poly.pdbx_strand_id
1 'polypeptide(L)'
;MRKIENPFGGRSIDEWIGDTPDSRVPDRVRDRVFTRHKGICHISGTKIRAGDAWELEHITPLALGGENRESNLAPALVEAHKEKTSSEKAQIAKADRIRRKHQGTWPASRAKIKSRGFARTRDV
;
A
#
# COMPACT_ATOMS: atom_id res chain seq x y z
N MET A 1 -1.12 2.43 23.72
CA MET A 1 -0.09 3.33 23.16
C MET A 1 1.15 2.50 22.86
N ARG A 2 1.53 2.28 21.59
CA ARG A 2 2.82 1.65 21.26
C ARG A 2 3.90 2.74 21.33
N LYS A 3 4.88 2.58 22.22
CA LYS A 3 6.00 3.51 22.40
C LYS A 3 7.13 3.13 21.45
N ILE A 4 7.73 4.10 20.78
CA ILE A 4 8.84 3.86 19.84
C ILE A 4 10.17 4.04 20.60
N GLU A 5 11.05 3.03 20.53
CA GLU A 5 12.17 2.91 21.47
C GLU A 5 13.24 4.00 21.36
N ASN A 6 13.44 4.68 20.21
CA ASN A 6 14.08 6.01 20.20
C ASN A 6 14.08 6.65 18.80
N PRO A 7 13.64 7.92 18.65
CA PRO A 7 14.03 8.61 17.44
C PRO A 7 14.83 9.92 17.60
N PHE A 8 14.93 10.58 18.77
CA PHE A 8 15.78 11.80 18.91
C PHE A 8 16.21 12.19 20.36
N GLY A 9 16.11 11.31 21.39
CA GLY A 9 16.52 11.76 22.75
C GLY A 9 16.26 10.84 23.93
N GLY A 10 15.99 9.54 23.72
CA GLY A 10 15.88 8.55 24.80
C GLY A 10 14.59 8.61 25.63
N ARG A 11 13.70 9.57 25.35
CA ARG A 11 12.33 9.60 25.91
C ARG A 11 11.40 8.77 25.06
N SER A 12 10.47 8.06 25.71
CA SER A 12 9.41 7.37 24.99
C SER A 12 8.48 8.39 24.34
N ILE A 13 8.36 8.34 23.01
CA ILE A 13 7.43 9.17 22.24
C ILE A 13 6.30 8.27 21.75
N ASP A 14 5.09 8.81 21.81
CA ASP A 14 3.93 8.12 21.29
C ASP A 14 3.93 8.09 19.75
N GLU A 15 3.32 7.04 19.21
CA GLU A 15 3.12 6.89 17.77
C GLU A 15 2.22 8.01 17.24
N TRP A 16 2.62 8.61 16.12
CA TRP A 16 1.70 9.49 15.40
C TRP A 16 0.65 8.68 14.65
N ILE A 17 -0.62 9.03 14.84
CA ILE A 17 -1.78 8.51 14.14
C ILE A 17 -2.51 9.73 13.55
N GLY A 18 -2.77 9.73 12.25
CA GLY A 18 -3.53 10.80 11.61
C GLY A 18 -5.00 10.77 12.02
N ASP A 19 -5.60 11.94 12.23
CA ASP A 19 -7.03 12.07 12.55
C ASP A 19 -7.90 11.54 11.40
N THR A 20 -7.42 11.73 10.17
CA THR A 20 -8.06 11.27 8.94
C THR A 20 -7.05 10.58 8.02
N PRO A 21 -7.54 9.76 7.06
CA PRO A 21 -6.70 9.19 6.01
C PRO A 21 -5.92 10.23 5.20
N ASP A 22 -6.46 11.44 5.06
CA ASP A 22 -5.88 12.55 4.30
C ASP A 22 -4.97 13.47 5.14
N SER A 23 -4.84 13.20 6.44
CA SER A 23 -4.03 14.02 7.33
C SER A 23 -2.56 14.02 6.89
N ARG A 24 -2.01 15.22 6.67
CA ARG A 24 -0.60 15.40 6.31
C ARG A 24 0.30 14.93 7.45
N VAL A 25 1.28 14.09 7.11
CA VAL A 25 2.30 13.63 8.05
C VAL A 25 3.16 14.83 8.50
N PRO A 26 3.27 15.11 9.82
CA PRO A 26 4.12 16.20 10.32
C PRO A 26 5.61 15.95 10.04
N ASP A 27 6.38 17.02 9.83
CA ASP A 27 7.81 16.92 9.48
C ASP A 27 8.63 16.18 10.55
N ARG A 28 8.32 16.39 11.84
CA ARG A 28 8.92 15.62 12.94
C ARG A 28 8.74 14.10 12.79
N VAL A 29 7.61 13.65 12.24
CA VAL A 29 7.32 12.23 12.03
C VAL A 29 8.07 11.73 10.81
N ARG A 30 8.19 12.57 9.77
CA ARG A 30 9.01 12.29 8.59
C ARG A 30 10.46 12.00 8.97
N ASP A 31 11.05 12.83 9.83
CA ASP A 31 12.43 12.63 10.29
C ASP A 31 12.58 11.35 11.14
N ARG A 32 11.61 11.08 12.03
CA ARG A 32 11.58 9.85 12.85
C ARG A 32 11.54 8.60 11.97
N VAL A 33 10.68 8.60 10.95
CA VAL A 33 10.54 7.48 9.99
C VAL A 33 11.83 7.30 9.19
N PHE A 34 12.40 8.37 8.66
CA PHE A 34 13.65 8.30 7.89
C PHE A 34 14.79 7.70 8.72
N THR A 35 14.97 8.18 9.96
CA THR A 35 16.00 7.69 10.88
C THR A 35 15.75 6.24 11.30
N ARG A 36 14.51 5.85 11.61
CA ARG A 36 14.15 4.46 11.95
C ARG A 36 14.56 3.49 10.84
N HIS A 37 14.32 3.88 9.59
CA HIS A 37 14.67 3.09 8.42
C HIS A 37 16.13 3.31 7.98
N LYS A 38 16.95 4.00 8.77
CA LYS A 38 18.38 4.27 8.51
C LYS A 38 18.62 4.95 7.14
N GLY A 39 17.65 5.71 6.65
CA GLY A 39 17.67 6.31 5.32
C GLY A 39 17.69 5.28 4.19
N ILE A 40 17.10 4.10 4.39
CA ILE A 40 17.03 3.04 3.38
C ILE A 40 15.61 2.99 2.83
N CYS A 41 15.50 3.02 1.49
CA CYS A 41 14.25 2.78 0.79
C CYS A 41 13.71 1.39 1.16
N HIS A 42 12.49 1.33 1.70
CA HIS A 42 11.92 0.06 2.14
C HIS A 42 11.48 -0.85 0.99
N ILE A 43 11.31 -0.30 -0.22
CA ILE A 43 10.90 -1.03 -1.42
C ILE A 43 12.11 -1.65 -2.11
N SER A 44 13.11 -0.82 -2.45
CA SER A 44 14.29 -1.25 -3.20
C SER A 44 15.46 -1.72 -2.34
N GLY A 45 15.45 -1.43 -1.04
CA GLY A 45 16.58 -1.67 -0.14
C GLY A 45 17.77 -0.74 -0.37
N THR A 46 17.66 0.24 -1.28
CA THR A 46 18.74 1.17 -1.62
C THR A 46 18.85 2.27 -0.56
N LYS A 47 20.08 2.65 -0.19
CA LYS A 47 20.32 3.80 0.69
C LYS A 47 19.99 5.11 -0.05
N ILE A 48 19.14 5.91 0.54
CA ILE A 48 18.75 7.25 0.08
C ILE A 48 19.89 8.21 0.41
N ARG A 49 20.43 8.88 -0.62
CA ARG A 49 21.50 9.86 -0.49
C ARG A 49 20.94 11.28 -0.39
N ALA A 50 21.78 12.20 0.06
CA ALA A 50 21.44 13.62 0.04
C ALA A 50 21.21 14.07 -1.42
N GLY A 51 20.06 14.68 -1.69
CA GLY A 51 19.65 15.10 -3.02
C GLY A 51 18.74 14.11 -3.75
N ASP A 52 18.64 12.86 -3.29
CA ASP A 52 17.69 11.89 -3.87
C ASP A 52 16.25 12.29 -3.54
N ALA A 53 15.37 12.23 -4.54
CA ALA A 53 13.95 12.43 -4.34
C ALA A 53 13.32 11.20 -3.66
N TRP A 54 12.74 11.41 -2.48
CA TRP A 54 12.07 10.36 -1.71
C TRP A 54 10.79 10.87 -1.05
N GLU A 55 9.86 9.96 -0.84
CA GLU A 55 8.53 10.21 -0.28
C GLU A 55 8.26 9.28 0.90
N LEU A 56 7.35 9.70 1.78
CA LEU A 56 6.79 8.81 2.79
C LEU A 56 5.68 7.99 2.15
N GLU A 57 5.77 6.68 2.32
CA GLU A 57 4.92 5.73 1.66
C GLU A 57 4.27 4.82 2.70
N HIS A 58 3.00 4.46 2.47
CA HIS A 58 2.28 3.52 3.33
C HIS A 58 2.67 2.08 3.00
N ILE A 59 3.37 1.40 3.91
CA ILE A 59 3.82 0.00 3.74
C ILE A 59 2.64 -0.86 3.28
N THR A 60 1.49 -0.73 3.95
CA THR A 60 0.19 -1.22 3.48
C THR A 60 -0.67 -0.04 3.03
N PRO A 61 -1.15 0.00 1.78
CA PRO A 61 -2.00 1.08 1.29
C PRO A 61 -3.32 1.21 2.06
N LEU A 62 -3.79 2.46 2.22
CA LEU A 62 -5.06 2.76 2.87
C LEU A 62 -6.26 2.01 2.25
N ALA A 63 -6.28 1.92 0.91
CA ALA A 63 -7.34 1.23 0.17
C ALA A 63 -7.38 -0.29 0.42
N LEU A 64 -6.28 -0.87 0.92
CA LEU A 64 -6.16 -2.29 1.25
C LEU A 64 -6.21 -2.54 2.77
N GLY A 65 -6.71 -1.56 3.55
CA GLY A 65 -6.84 -1.67 5.00
C GLY A 65 -5.64 -1.15 5.79
N GLY A 66 -4.72 -0.45 5.13
CA GLY A 66 -3.65 0.28 5.81
C GLY A 66 -4.19 1.44 6.65
N GLU A 67 -3.45 1.77 7.70
CA GLU A 67 -3.76 2.90 8.59
C GLU A 67 -2.83 4.08 8.30
N ASN A 68 -3.33 5.31 8.42
CA ASN A 68 -2.50 6.52 8.32
C ASN A 68 -1.76 6.77 9.64
N ARG A 69 -0.76 5.95 9.92
CA ARG A 69 0.02 6.00 11.17
C ARG A 69 1.48 5.78 10.90
N GLU A 70 2.30 6.25 11.83
CA GLU A 70 3.74 6.24 11.71
C GLU A 70 4.35 4.85 11.55
N SER A 71 3.82 3.80 12.17
CA SER A 71 4.36 2.45 11.97
C SER A 71 4.05 1.86 10.59
N ASN A 72 3.06 2.42 9.88
CA ASN A 72 2.73 2.03 8.52
C ASN A 72 3.43 2.93 7.50
N LEU A 73 4.27 3.88 7.94
CA LEU A 73 5.01 4.77 7.04
C LEU A 73 6.47 4.33 6.95
N ALA A 74 6.99 4.34 5.74
CA ALA A 74 8.39 4.07 5.46
C ALA A 74 8.90 5.00 4.34
N PRO A 75 10.21 5.33 4.31
CA PRO A 75 10.75 6.11 3.22
C PRO A 75 10.86 5.25 1.95
N ALA A 76 10.52 5.84 0.81
CA ALA A 76 10.62 5.22 -0.50
C ALA A 76 11.21 6.21 -1.51
N LEU A 77 12.13 5.73 -2.36
CA LEU A 77 12.55 6.49 -3.54
C LEU A 77 11.37 6.65 -4.49
N VAL A 78 11.26 7.81 -5.14
CA VAL A 78 10.10 8.14 -6.00
C VAL A 78 9.89 7.12 -7.12
N GLU A 79 10.96 6.61 -7.73
CA GLU A 79 10.88 5.61 -8.80
C GLU A 79 10.30 4.28 -8.29
N ALA A 80 10.85 3.75 -7.20
CA ALA A 80 10.37 2.52 -6.58
C ALA A 80 8.95 2.67 -6.03
N HIS A 81 8.61 3.84 -5.49
CA HIS A 81 7.26 4.16 -5.03
C HIS A 81 6.27 4.09 -6.19
N LYS A 82 6.60 4.71 -7.34
CA LYS A 82 5.73 4.70 -8.52
C LYS A 82 5.42 3.28 -9.02
N GLU A 83 6.41 2.39 -9.01
CA GLU A 83 6.23 0.99 -9.39
C GLU A 83 5.30 0.25 -8.41
N LYS A 84 5.52 0.43 -7.10
CA LYS A 84 4.64 -0.13 -6.06
C LYS A 84 3.21 0.38 -6.22
N THR A 85 3.01 1.69 -6.37
CA THR A 85 1.69 2.30 -6.59
C THR A 85 0.98 1.69 -7.81
N SER A 86 1.70 1.42 -8.89
CA SER A 86 1.12 0.81 -10.10
C SER A 86 0.60 -0.60 -9.83
N SER A 87 1.41 -1.43 -9.15
CA SER A 87 1.03 -2.79 -8.74
C SER A 87 -0.19 -2.78 -7.82
N GLU A 88 -0.22 -1.88 -6.85
CA GLU A 88 -1.30 -1.79 -5.87
C GLU A 88 -2.60 -1.30 -6.50
N LYS A 89 -2.55 -0.34 -7.43
CA LYS A 89 -3.74 0.08 -8.20
C LYS A 89 -4.37 -1.10 -8.94
N ALA A 90 -3.57 -2.02 -9.48
CA ALA A 90 -4.10 -3.22 -10.12
C ALA A 90 -4.82 -4.15 -9.13
N GLN A 91 -4.27 -4.29 -7.91
CA GLN A 91 -4.88 -5.08 -6.83
C GLN A 91 -6.18 -4.45 -6.34
N ILE A 92 -6.20 -3.13 -6.12
CA ILE A 92 -7.38 -2.36 -5.71
C ILE A 92 -8.48 -2.51 -6.78
N ALA A 93 -8.15 -2.32 -8.05
CA ALA A 93 -9.13 -2.46 -9.14
C ALA A 93 -9.73 -3.87 -9.22
N LYS A 94 -8.94 -4.91 -8.90
CA LYS A 94 -9.44 -6.29 -8.81
C LYS A 94 -10.39 -6.46 -7.62
N ALA A 95 -10.02 -5.95 -6.44
CA ALA A 95 -10.87 -5.99 -5.25
C ALA A 95 -12.21 -5.28 -5.49
N ASP A 96 -12.17 -4.09 -6.08
CA ASP A 96 -13.37 -3.32 -6.46
C ASP A 96 -14.24 -4.08 -7.46
N ARG A 97 -13.64 -4.70 -8.47
CA ARG A 97 -14.37 -5.54 -9.44
C ARG A 97 -15.09 -6.69 -8.75
N ILE A 98 -14.42 -7.39 -7.83
CA ILE A 98 -15.02 -8.50 -7.09
C ILE A 98 -16.17 -7.99 -6.21
N ARG A 99 -15.95 -6.90 -5.48
CA ARG A 99 -16.97 -6.23 -4.66
C ARG A 99 -18.19 -5.85 -5.49
N ARG A 100 -18.01 -5.22 -6.64
CA ARG A 100 -19.10 -4.82 -7.55
C ARG A 100 -19.86 -6.01 -8.10
N LYS A 101 -19.20 -7.12 -8.41
CA LYS A 101 -19.86 -8.36 -8.84
C LYS A 101 -20.72 -8.94 -7.71
N HIS A 102 -20.18 -9.00 -6.50
CA HIS A 102 -20.92 -9.46 -5.32
C HIS A 102 -22.14 -8.58 -5.02
N GLN A 103 -22.01 -7.26 -5.19
CA GLN A 103 -23.09 -6.30 -5.02
C GLN A 103 -24.09 -6.24 -6.19
N GLY A 104 -23.82 -6.92 -7.31
CA GLY A 104 -24.65 -6.85 -8.52
C GLY A 104 -24.56 -5.54 -9.31
N THR A 105 -23.66 -4.62 -8.94
CA THR A 105 -23.44 -3.33 -9.65
C THR A 105 -22.44 -3.44 -10.81
N TRP A 106 -21.87 -4.63 -11.01
CA TRP A 106 -21.03 -4.92 -12.17
C TRP A 106 -21.90 -5.24 -13.39
N PRO A 107 -21.66 -4.64 -14.56
CA PRO A 107 -22.46 -4.91 -15.74
C PRO A 107 -22.41 -6.40 -16.12
N ALA A 108 -23.57 -6.98 -16.40
CA ALA A 108 -23.66 -8.34 -16.89
C ALA A 108 -22.86 -8.48 -18.20
N SER A 109 -22.12 -9.58 -18.33
CA SER A 109 -21.41 -9.86 -19.58
C SER A 109 -22.43 -10.09 -20.70
N ARG A 110 -22.35 -9.28 -21.75
CA ARG A 110 -23.13 -9.50 -22.98
C ARG A 110 -22.68 -10.74 -23.76
N ALA A 111 -21.45 -11.19 -23.51
CA ALA A 111 -20.91 -12.40 -24.10
C ALA A 111 -21.61 -13.64 -23.52
N LYS A 112 -22.30 -14.40 -24.38
CA LYS A 112 -22.79 -15.73 -24.05
C LYS A 112 -21.62 -16.70 -23.98
N ILE A 113 -21.56 -17.54 -22.94
CA ILE A 113 -20.55 -18.59 -22.82
C ILE A 113 -20.72 -19.54 -24.02
N LYS A 114 -19.71 -19.61 -24.88
CA LYS A 114 -19.61 -20.59 -25.97
C LYS A 114 -18.72 -21.73 -25.50
N SER A 115 -19.22 -22.61 -24.64
CA SER A 115 -18.48 -23.82 -24.26
C SER A 115 -18.65 -24.89 -25.34
N ARG A 116 -17.60 -25.68 -25.62
CA ARG A 116 -17.77 -26.98 -26.28
C ARG A 116 -18.68 -27.81 -25.39
N GLY A 117 -19.70 -28.46 -25.96
CA GLY A 117 -20.54 -29.39 -25.22
C GLY A 117 -19.70 -30.48 -24.54
N PHE A 118 -20.25 -31.12 -23.51
CA PHE A 118 -19.57 -32.22 -22.84
C PHE A 118 -19.18 -33.29 -23.87
N ALA A 119 -17.92 -33.74 -23.81
CA ALA A 119 -17.47 -34.81 -24.67
C ALA A 119 -18.27 -36.08 -24.36
N ARG A 120 -18.82 -36.73 -25.39
CA ARG A 120 -19.47 -38.03 -25.21
C ARG A 120 -18.42 -39.04 -24.77
N THR A 121 -18.72 -39.80 -23.73
CA THR A 121 -17.80 -40.80 -23.16
C THR A 121 -17.84 -42.13 -23.91
N ARG A 122 -18.87 -42.35 -24.73
CA ARG A 122 -19.06 -43.54 -25.57
C ARG A 122 -19.62 -43.12 -26.93
N ASP A 123 -19.12 -43.76 -27.98
CA ASP A 123 -19.69 -43.66 -29.32
C ASP A 123 -20.94 -44.55 -29.38
N VAL A 124 -22.10 -43.90 -29.32
CA VAL A 124 -23.39 -44.46 -29.76
C VAL A 124 -23.90 -43.57 -30.88
#